data_AF-A0A131Y0D1-F1
#
_entry.id   AF-A0A131Y0D1-F1
#
_cell.length_a   1.000
_cell.length_b   1.000
_cell.length_c   1.000
_cell.angle_alpha   90.00
_cell.angle_beta   90.00
_cell.angle_gamma   90.00
#
_symmetry.space_group_name_H-M   'P 1'
#
loop_
_entity.id
_entity.type
_entity.pdbx_description
1 polymer ?
#
loop_
_entity_poly.entity_id
_entity_poly.type
_entity_poly.pdbx_seq_one_letter_code
_entity_poly.pdbx_strand_id
1 'polypeptide(L)'
;ISTDAEVSTEPMIRQILQDGKECFIPNYDMKTQQMDMVKLSSVEELSTLPMTKWNIKQHEYFDPKEEALITGGLDLLVVPGVAFTPKGGRLGHGKGYYDIYYGRCLKQCPGRRPHTIGLCFTQQIVPSIPMHEHDLIVDHLLHAEE
;
A
#
# COMPACT_ATOMS: atom_id res chain seq x y z
N ILE A 1 -1.82 4.21 -4.55
CA ILE A 1 -1.70 5.28 -5.55
C ILE A 1 -0.70 6.28 -5.02
N SER A 2 0.33 6.59 -5.80
CA SER A 2 1.46 7.42 -5.38
C SER A 2 1.10 8.91 -5.29
N THR A 3 1.73 9.59 -4.34
CA THR A 3 1.79 11.04 -4.21
C THR A 3 3.02 11.62 -4.92
N ASP A 4 3.15 12.94 -4.95
CA ASP A 4 4.27 13.65 -5.62
C ASP A 4 5.65 13.33 -5.03
N ALA A 5 5.71 12.89 -3.77
CA ALA A 5 6.95 12.52 -3.07
C ALA A 5 7.27 11.02 -3.17
N GLU A 6 6.46 10.25 -3.89
CA GLU A 6 6.58 8.79 -4.00
C GLU A 6 6.88 8.38 -5.44
N VAL A 7 7.51 7.21 -5.60
CA VAL A 7 7.70 6.60 -6.93
C VAL A 7 6.34 6.39 -7.60
N SER A 8 6.22 6.79 -8.86
CA SER A 8 4.96 6.65 -9.59
C SER A 8 4.54 5.19 -9.70
N THR A 9 3.37 4.87 -9.11
CA THR A 9 2.80 3.51 -9.13
C THR A 9 1.80 3.31 -10.26
N GLU A 10 1.42 4.37 -10.98
CA GLU A 10 0.41 4.28 -12.04
C GLU A 10 0.80 3.31 -13.18
N PRO A 11 2.05 3.32 -13.71
CA PRO A 11 2.43 2.36 -14.74
C PRO A 11 2.32 0.90 -14.27
N MET A 12 2.70 0.64 -13.03
CA MET A 12 2.60 -0.68 -12.40
C MET A 12 1.14 -1.12 -12.27
N ILE A 13 0.26 -0.26 -11.78
CA ILE A 13 -1.17 -0.55 -11.63
C ILE A 13 -1.80 -0.88 -13.00
N ARG A 14 -1.48 -0.09 -14.04
CA ARG A 14 -1.96 -0.33 -15.41
C ARG A 14 -1.53 -1.71 -15.91
N GLN A 15 -0.27 -2.09 -15.69
CA GLN A 15 0.25 -3.40 -16.10
C GLN A 15 -0.42 -4.55 -15.33
N ILE A 16 -0.58 -4.41 -14.01
CA ILE A 16 -1.26 -5.42 -13.17
C ILE A 16 -2.67 -5.73 -13.71
N LEU A 17 -3.43 -4.69 -14.06
CA LEU A 17 -4.78 -4.83 -14.62
C LEU A 17 -4.76 -5.46 -16.03
N GLN A 18 -3.80 -5.07 -16.88
CA GLN A 18 -3.64 -5.65 -18.22
C GLN A 18 -3.27 -7.14 -18.18
N ASP A 19 -2.48 -7.55 -17.19
CA ASP A 19 -2.09 -8.95 -16.96
C ASP A 19 -3.22 -9.81 -16.37
N GLY A 20 -4.41 -9.22 -16.14
CA GLY A 20 -5.57 -9.91 -15.55
C GLY A 20 -5.39 -10.27 -14.08
N LYS A 21 -4.48 -9.62 -13.37
CA LYS A 21 -4.30 -9.79 -11.92
C LYS A 21 -5.33 -8.95 -11.16
N GLU A 22 -5.65 -9.38 -9.94
CA GLU A 22 -6.48 -8.57 -9.06
C GLU A 22 -5.65 -7.44 -8.44
N CYS A 23 -6.12 -6.20 -8.62
CA CYS A 23 -5.48 -5.00 -8.07
C CYS A 23 -6.36 -4.43 -6.97
N PHE A 24 -5.78 -4.16 -5.80
CA PHE A 24 -6.46 -3.49 -4.70
C PHE A 24 -5.68 -2.23 -4.34
N ILE A 25 -6.41 -1.14 -4.07
CA ILE A 25 -5.82 0.16 -3.70
C ILE A 25 -6.27 0.55 -2.28
N PRO A 26 -5.47 1.32 -1.53
CA PRO A 26 -5.85 1.76 -0.21
C PRO A 26 -7.03 2.71 -0.29
N ASN A 27 -8.04 2.45 0.53
CA ASN A 27 -9.18 3.33 0.74
C ASN A 27 -9.24 3.65 2.24
N TYR A 28 -9.03 4.92 2.58
CA TYR A 28 -9.00 5.37 3.96
C TYR A 28 -10.36 5.92 4.36
N ASP A 29 -10.86 5.54 5.54
CA ASP A 29 -12.05 6.09 6.18
C ASP A 29 -11.71 7.07 7.31
N MET A 30 -12.06 8.34 7.06
CA MET A 30 -11.86 9.42 8.02
C MET A 30 -12.64 9.26 9.32
N LYS A 31 -13.80 8.58 9.30
CA LYS A 31 -14.67 8.44 10.47
C LYS A 31 -14.14 7.37 11.41
N THR A 32 -13.79 6.21 10.87
CA THR A 32 -13.28 5.07 11.63
C THR A 32 -11.77 5.12 11.82
N GLN A 33 -11.07 5.99 11.07
CA GLN A 33 -9.62 6.00 10.95
C GLN A 33 -9.04 4.65 10.50
N GLN A 34 -9.82 3.91 9.70
CA GLN A 34 -9.42 2.61 9.17
C GLN A 34 -8.96 2.75 7.72
N MET A 35 -8.02 1.91 7.30
CA MET A 35 -7.63 1.76 5.90
C MET A 35 -7.90 0.33 5.48
N ASP A 36 -8.59 0.17 4.36
CA ASP A 36 -8.88 -1.11 3.73
C ASP A 36 -8.31 -1.13 2.31
N MET A 37 -8.11 -2.33 1.74
CA MET A 37 -7.62 -2.49 0.37
C MET A 37 -8.80 -2.90 -0.50
N VAL A 38 -9.20 -2.01 -1.40
CA VAL A 38 -10.43 -2.10 -2.18
C VAL A 38 -10.13 -2.34 -3.64
N LYS A 39 -10.87 -3.27 -4.26
CA LYS A 39 -10.62 -3.73 -5.62
C LYS A 39 -10.78 -2.61 -6.63
N LEU A 40 -9.80 -2.52 -7.53
CA LEU A 40 -9.81 -1.68 -8.71
C LEU A 40 -10.11 -2.58 -9.91
N SER A 41 -11.19 -2.28 -10.63
CA SER A 41 -11.76 -3.13 -11.67
C SER A 41 -11.17 -2.85 -13.05
N SER A 42 -10.73 -1.61 -13.32
CA SER A 42 -10.16 -1.25 -14.62
C SER A 42 -9.25 -0.02 -14.58
N VAL A 43 -8.57 0.21 -15.70
CA VAL A 43 -7.69 1.36 -15.91
C VAL A 43 -8.48 2.66 -16.07
N GLU A 44 -9.68 2.58 -16.63
CA GLU A 44 -10.62 3.69 -16.74
C GLU A 44 -11.05 4.13 -15.33
N GLU A 45 -11.39 3.18 -14.46
CA GLU A 45 -11.74 3.45 -13.07
C GLU A 45 -10.63 4.22 -12.35
N LEU A 46 -9.36 3.79 -12.49
CA LEU A 46 -8.19 4.48 -11.92
C LEU A 46 -8.11 5.96 -12.32
N SER A 47 -8.51 6.25 -13.56
CA SER A 47 -8.44 7.60 -14.13
C SER A 47 -9.57 8.49 -13.59
N THR A 48 -10.70 7.91 -13.21
CA THR A 48 -11.90 8.63 -12.73
C THR A 48 -12.04 8.71 -11.20
N LEU A 49 -11.16 8.04 -10.43
CA LEU A 49 -11.21 8.09 -8.97
C LEU A 49 -11.14 9.54 -8.44
N PRO A 50 -12.01 9.91 -7.48
CA PRO A 50 -11.92 11.20 -6.81
C PRO A 50 -10.65 11.29 -5.95
N MET A 51 -10.20 12.53 -5.73
CA MET A 51 -9.09 12.83 -4.84
C MET A 51 -9.59 13.12 -3.43
N THR A 52 -8.85 12.63 -2.44
CA THR A 52 -9.01 13.02 -1.04
C THR A 52 -8.41 14.39 -0.76
N LYS A 53 -8.57 14.89 0.48
CA LYS A 53 -7.92 16.12 0.97
C LYS A 53 -6.38 16.07 0.97
N TRP A 54 -5.80 14.88 0.80
CA TRP A 54 -4.35 14.65 0.72
C TRP A 54 -3.87 14.42 -0.72
N ASN A 55 -4.70 14.72 -1.72
CA ASN A 55 -4.42 14.50 -3.15
C ASN A 55 -4.15 13.02 -3.52
N ILE A 56 -4.61 12.08 -2.70
CA ILE A 56 -4.55 10.65 -2.99
C ILE A 56 -5.90 10.24 -3.60
N LYS A 57 -5.86 9.53 -4.74
CA LYS A 57 -7.05 8.93 -5.35
C LYS A 57 -7.54 7.73 -4.54
N GLN A 58 -8.84 7.65 -4.29
CA GLN A 58 -9.51 6.48 -3.69
C GLN A 58 -10.98 6.42 -4.13
N HIS A 59 -11.67 5.29 -3.91
CA HIS A 59 -13.10 5.20 -4.20
C HIS A 59 -13.94 6.07 -3.25
N GLU A 60 -15.15 6.42 -3.69
CA GLU A 60 -16.13 7.01 -2.79
C GLU A 60 -16.63 5.97 -1.77
N TYR A 61 -16.89 6.43 -0.54
CA TYR A 61 -17.23 5.54 0.59
C TYR A 61 -18.49 4.70 0.41
N PHE A 62 -19.41 5.12 -0.46
CA PHE A 62 -20.68 4.46 -0.69
C PHE A 62 -20.64 3.51 -1.90
N ASP A 63 -19.48 3.32 -2.52
CA ASP A 63 -19.30 2.33 -3.58
C ASP A 63 -18.97 0.97 -2.96
N PRO A 64 -19.91 -0.01 -2.96
CA PRO A 64 -19.70 -1.32 -2.34
C PRO A 64 -18.77 -2.16 -3.21
N LYS A 65 -17.46 -1.96 -3.01
CA LYS A 65 -16.40 -2.67 -3.72
C LYS A 65 -15.85 -3.80 -2.86
N GLU A 66 -15.31 -4.81 -3.53
CA GLU A 66 -14.67 -5.96 -2.87
C GLU A 66 -13.45 -5.51 -2.05
N GLU A 67 -13.40 -5.93 -0.78
CA GLU A 67 -12.25 -5.73 0.10
C GLU A 67 -11.37 -6.99 0.09
N ALA A 68 -10.05 -6.80 -0.05
CA ALA A 68 -9.08 -7.90 -0.12
C ALA A 68 -9.18 -8.88 1.07
N LEU A 69 -9.33 -8.41 2.31
CA LEU A 69 -9.39 -9.30 3.47
C LEU A 69 -10.66 -10.16 3.52
N ILE A 70 -11.76 -9.69 2.90
CA ILE A 70 -13.01 -10.44 2.79
C ILE A 70 -12.93 -11.49 1.68
N THR A 71 -12.16 -11.22 0.62
CA THR A 71 -12.06 -12.08 -0.57
C THR A 71 -10.86 -13.04 -0.56
N GLY A 72 -10.13 -13.15 0.55
CA GLY A 72 -9.07 -14.16 0.72
C GLY A 72 -7.66 -13.63 0.96
N GLY A 73 -7.50 -12.32 1.09
CA GLY A 73 -6.26 -11.63 1.41
C GLY A 73 -5.50 -11.12 0.18
N LEU A 74 -4.23 -10.81 0.38
CA LEU A 74 -3.31 -10.34 -0.66
C LEU A 74 -2.13 -11.30 -0.76
N ASP A 75 -1.64 -11.53 -1.97
CA ASP A 75 -0.39 -12.25 -2.20
C ASP A 75 0.84 -11.32 -2.09
N LEU A 76 0.69 -10.07 -2.54
CA LEU A 76 1.72 -9.02 -2.53
C LEU A 76 1.13 -7.70 -2.01
N LEU A 77 1.90 -6.99 -1.19
CA LEU A 77 1.58 -5.66 -0.69
C LEU A 77 2.74 -4.70 -0.99
N VAL A 78 2.48 -3.71 -1.84
CA VAL A 78 3.42 -2.60 -2.09
C VAL A 78 3.19 -1.53 -1.01
N VAL A 79 4.22 -1.25 -0.22
CA VAL A 79 4.14 -0.41 0.97
C VAL A 79 4.86 0.91 0.71
N PRO A 80 4.16 2.06 0.77
CA PRO A 80 4.80 3.37 0.71
C PRO A 80 5.50 3.72 2.02
N GLY A 81 6.42 4.68 1.93
CA GLY A 81 7.17 5.18 3.08
C GLY A 81 7.91 6.46 2.76
N VAL A 82 8.20 7.22 3.81
CA VAL A 82 9.06 8.41 3.77
C VAL A 82 10.52 7.99 3.72
N ALA A 83 10.89 6.97 4.50
CA ALA A 83 12.22 6.41 4.52
C ALA A 83 12.20 4.90 4.76
N PHE A 84 13.26 4.23 4.32
CA PHE A 84 13.49 2.81 4.50
C PHE A 84 14.94 2.56 4.96
N THR A 85 15.18 1.43 5.61
CA THR A 85 16.55 0.97 5.91
C THR A 85 16.90 -0.24 5.04
N PRO A 86 18.18 -0.54 4.78
CA PRO A 86 18.57 -1.74 4.02
C PRO A 86 18.06 -3.08 4.59
N LYS A 87 17.64 -3.10 5.87
CA LYS A 87 17.07 -4.27 6.54
C LYS A 87 15.53 -4.33 6.47
N GLY A 88 14.90 -3.48 5.67
CA GLY A 88 13.44 -3.43 5.52
C GLY A 88 12.70 -2.62 6.59
N GLY A 89 13.42 -1.98 7.52
CA GLY A 89 12.80 -1.03 8.44
C GLY A 89 12.16 0.14 7.68
N ARG A 90 10.98 0.59 8.11
CA ARG A 90 10.16 1.57 7.37
C ARG A 90 9.71 2.71 8.27
N LEU A 91 9.77 3.93 7.75
CA LEU A 91 9.15 5.12 8.35
C LEU A 91 7.99 5.59 7.47
N GLY A 92 6.76 5.51 7.98
CA GLY A 92 5.58 6.10 7.34
C GLY A 92 5.34 7.56 7.76
N HIS A 93 4.20 8.12 7.36
CA HIS A 93 3.77 9.48 7.76
C HIS A 93 3.23 9.59 9.22
N GLY A 94 3.46 8.57 10.06
CA GLY A 94 3.18 8.60 11.50
C GLY A 94 1.80 8.13 11.96
N LYS A 95 0.87 7.78 11.05
CA LYS A 95 -0.47 7.27 11.44
C LYS A 95 -0.58 5.75 11.57
N GLY A 96 0.44 5.00 11.16
CA GLY A 96 0.48 3.55 11.34
C GLY A 96 -0.50 2.74 10.49
N TYR A 97 -1.14 3.32 9.47
CA TYR A 97 -2.19 2.63 8.69
C TYR A 97 -1.71 1.30 8.08
N TYR A 98 -0.50 1.27 7.52
CA TYR A 98 0.06 0.07 6.94
C TYR A 98 0.46 -0.95 8.00
N ASP A 99 0.96 -0.53 9.16
CA ASP A 99 1.31 -1.42 10.27
C ASP A 99 0.05 -2.08 10.84
N ILE A 100 -1.03 -1.30 11.02
CA ILE A 100 -2.35 -1.78 11.45
C ILE A 100 -2.92 -2.75 10.41
N TYR A 101 -3.00 -2.35 9.13
CA TYR A 101 -3.57 -3.16 8.06
C TYR A 101 -2.81 -4.49 7.92
N TYR A 102 -1.49 -4.43 7.94
CA TYR A 102 -0.65 -5.62 7.89
C TYR A 102 -0.89 -6.56 9.08
N GLY A 103 -1.00 -6.02 10.30
CA GLY A 103 -1.39 -6.79 11.47
C GLY A 103 -2.75 -7.48 11.31
N ARG A 104 -3.72 -6.86 10.62
CA ARG A 104 -5.00 -7.50 10.30
C ARG A 104 -4.84 -8.62 9.27
N CYS A 105 -4.01 -8.46 8.24
CA CYS A 105 -3.70 -9.54 7.30
C CYS A 105 -3.24 -10.80 8.03
N LEU A 106 -2.30 -10.65 8.99
CA LEU A 106 -1.77 -11.77 9.76
C LEU A 106 -2.82 -12.45 10.66
N LYS A 107 -3.79 -11.69 11.17
CA LYS A 107 -4.86 -12.21 12.05
C LYS A 107 -6.00 -12.86 11.28
N GLN A 108 -6.43 -12.25 10.17
CA GLN A 108 -7.63 -12.66 9.43
C GLN A 108 -7.33 -13.69 8.33
N CYS A 109 -6.09 -13.74 7.83
CA CYS A 109 -5.64 -14.69 6.82
C CYS A 109 -4.47 -15.54 7.36
N PRO A 110 -4.69 -16.38 8.39
CA PRO A 110 -3.62 -17.17 9.00
C PRO A 110 -2.98 -18.10 7.97
N GLY A 111 -1.64 -18.08 7.90
CA GLY A 111 -0.87 -18.85 6.92
C GLY A 111 -0.73 -18.19 5.54
N ARG A 112 -1.37 -17.03 5.30
CA ARG A 112 -1.30 -16.28 4.04
C ARG A 112 -0.88 -14.83 4.29
N ARG A 113 0.36 -14.66 4.78
CA ARG A 113 1.01 -13.35 4.92
C ARG A 113 1.31 -12.81 3.51
N PRO A 114 0.85 -11.60 3.14
CA PRO A 114 1.28 -10.98 1.89
C PRO A 114 2.78 -10.74 1.94
N HIS A 115 3.45 -11.01 0.83
CA HIS A 115 4.83 -10.58 0.66
C HIS A 115 4.87 -9.05 0.51
N THR A 116 5.84 -8.39 1.14
CA THR A 116 5.86 -6.93 1.27
C THR A 116 7.04 -6.30 0.54
N ILE A 117 6.76 -5.29 -0.28
CA ILE A 117 7.78 -4.57 -1.05
C ILE A 117 7.68 -3.08 -0.75
N GLY A 118 8.78 -2.49 -0.29
CA GLY A 118 8.95 -1.04 -0.27
C GLY A 118 9.44 -0.55 -1.64
N LEU A 119 8.62 0.24 -2.33
CA LEU A 119 9.03 0.91 -3.56
C LEU A 119 9.46 2.34 -3.22
N CYS A 120 10.74 2.66 -3.43
CA CYS A 120 11.31 3.92 -2.96
C CYS A 120 12.40 4.47 -3.87
N PHE A 121 12.66 5.78 -3.74
CA PHE A 121 13.87 6.38 -4.30
C PHE A 121 15.09 6.01 -3.47
N THR A 122 16.26 5.95 -4.09
CA THR A 122 17.54 5.65 -3.41
C THR A 122 17.81 6.63 -2.26
N GLN A 123 17.40 7.90 -2.41
CA GLN A 123 17.52 8.95 -1.41
C GLN A 123 16.66 8.73 -0.16
N GLN A 124 15.65 7.84 -0.24
CA GLN A 124 14.81 7.46 0.90
C GLN A 124 15.43 6.33 1.72
N ILE A 125 16.55 5.76 1.28
CA ILE A 125 17.25 4.70 2.01
C ILE A 125 18.22 5.35 3.00
N VAL A 126 17.96 5.15 4.30
CA VAL A 126 18.74 5.71 5.40
C VAL A 126 19.38 4.61 6.25
N PRO A 127 20.48 4.90 6.97
CA PRO A 127 21.18 3.87 7.76
C PRO A 127 20.33 3.23 8.86
N SER A 128 19.45 4.01 9.50
CA SER A 128 18.63 3.55 10.62
C SER A 128 17.35 4.36 10.76
N ILE A 129 16.30 3.69 11.23
CA ILE A 129 15.00 4.26 11.59
C ILE A 129 14.67 3.77 13.00
N PRO A 130 14.22 4.63 13.93
CA PRO A 130 13.70 4.17 15.21
C PRO A 130 12.41 3.38 14.98
N MET A 131 12.37 2.14 15.46
CA MET A 131 11.25 1.23 15.27
C MET A 131 10.76 0.63 16.58
N HIS A 132 9.49 0.29 16.61
CA HIS A 132 8.83 -0.49 17.66
C HIS A 132 8.52 -1.92 17.17
N GLU A 133 8.22 -2.82 18.10
CA GLU A 133 7.97 -4.24 17.81
C GLU A 133 6.78 -4.50 16.88
N HIS A 134 5.85 -3.55 16.81
CA HIS A 134 4.64 -3.65 15.98
C HIS A 134 4.79 -3.01 14.60
N ASP A 135 5.93 -2.36 14.32
CA ASP A 135 6.17 -1.73 13.03
C ASP A 135 6.42 -2.79 11.95
N LEU A 136 5.83 -2.57 10.78
CA LEU A 136 6.05 -3.43 9.63
C LEU A 136 7.50 -3.32 9.12
N ILE A 137 8.20 -4.45 9.15
CA ILE A 137 9.45 -4.66 8.39
C ILE A 137 9.09 -5.22 7.02
N VAL A 138 9.46 -4.49 5.96
CA VAL A 138 9.21 -4.95 4.58
C VAL A 138 10.20 -6.04 4.17
N ASP A 139 9.74 -7.00 3.37
CA ASP A 139 10.56 -8.16 2.96
C ASP A 139 11.63 -7.75 1.93
N HIS A 140 11.27 -6.88 0.99
CA HIS A 140 12.17 -6.37 -0.06
C HIS A 140 12.05 -4.87 -0.27
N LEU A 141 13.14 -4.27 -0.75
CA LEU A 141 13.17 -2.90 -1.24
C LEU A 141 13.45 -2.90 -2.74
N LEU A 142 12.68 -2.11 -3.48
CA LEU A 142 12.93 -1.82 -4.89
C LEU A 142 13.21 -0.33 -5.02
N HIS A 143 14.40 -0.02 -5.54
CA HIS A 143 14.84 1.33 -5.87
C HIS A 143 15.65 1.26 -7.17
N ALA A 144 15.89 2.41 -7.81
CA ALA A 144 16.76 2.47 -8.98
C ALA A 144 18.19 2.09 -8.60
N GLU A 145 18.81 1.22 -9.39
CA GLU A 145 20.26 1.05 -9.39
C GLU A 145 20.87 2.22 -10.16
N GLU A 146 21.98 2.77 -9.65
CA GLU A 146 22.75 3.83 -10.34
C GLU A 146 23.51 3.29 -11.56
#